data_AF-A0A5E4CXE2-F1
#
_entry.id   AF-A0A5E4CXE2-F1
#
_cell.length_a   1.000
_cell.length_b   1.000
_cell.length_c   1.000
_cell.angle_alpha   90.00
_cell.angle_beta   90.00
_cell.angle_gamma   90.00
#
_symmetry.space_group_name_H-M   'P 1'
#
loop_
_entity.id
_entity.type
_entity.pdbx_description
1 polymer ?
#
loop_
_entity_poly.entity_id
_entity_poly.type
_entity_poly.pdbx_seq_one_letter_code
_entity_poly.pdbx_strand_id
1 'polypeptide(L)'
;MYSYLQTLEDSDTYKKQAAPEVIWRLGSEILFYHPKSNVETFNTFADRMKNIGVLNYVKISLQHALYLMHHGMLEDANRNLSQAETWRYGEKSSSQEILINLVQAYKGLLQYYTWSKKKAELSKLDENDYAYSSATQSMLSDSWKTSVNICGLIKTPGVWDPFVKSYVEMLEFYGDQDEARKILTNYAYDEKFPSNPNAHIYLYNFLKKEKAPRAKLLSVLKNLYQIVPSHRLMLEFHMLLRKSEKEELRKLGLKVLFGVLDFAGCTKNITAWKYLARYLRQLLMENRLAWVQEEWNSRKSWWPTFHFSYFWAKSDWKEDTDLTCEKAFIAGILLGKGTFLFSFNFIF
;
A
#
# COMPACT_ATOMS: atom_id res chain seq x y z
N MET A 1 -28.10 23.58 18.36
CA MET A 1 -27.48 23.49 17.03
C MET A 1 -27.27 24.93 16.57
N TYR A 2 -26.05 25.46 16.66
CA TYR A 2 -25.80 26.86 16.31
C TYR A 2 -25.79 27.04 14.79
N SER A 3 -26.39 28.13 14.29
CA SER A 3 -26.39 28.49 12.87
C SER A 3 -24.97 28.82 12.40
N TYR A 4 -24.60 28.41 11.17
CA TYR A 4 -23.31 28.73 10.54
C TYR A 4 -23.00 30.24 10.56
N LEU A 5 -24.04 31.07 10.42
CA LEU A 5 -23.93 32.54 10.48
C LEU A 5 -23.58 33.04 11.88
N GLN A 6 -24.14 32.43 12.94
CA GLN A 6 -23.80 32.78 14.33
C GLN A 6 -22.35 32.43 14.68
N THR A 7 -21.71 31.50 13.97
CA THR A 7 -20.29 31.17 14.18
C THR A 7 -19.36 32.22 13.56
N LEU A 8 -19.82 32.93 12.51
CA LEU A 8 -19.07 33.99 11.84
C LEU A 8 -19.18 35.34 12.57
N GLU A 9 -20.28 35.57 13.28
CA GLU A 9 -20.56 36.80 14.05
C GLU A 9 -20.04 36.73 15.50
N ASP A 10 -19.63 35.55 15.97
CA ASP A 10 -19.18 35.37 17.35
C ASP A 10 -17.77 35.94 17.57
N SER A 11 -17.64 36.78 18.59
CA SER A 11 -16.44 37.62 18.81
C SER A 11 -15.28 36.90 19.49
N ASP A 12 -15.46 35.63 19.80
CA ASP A 12 -14.53 34.81 20.59
C ASP A 12 -13.23 34.54 19.80
N THR A 13 -12.07 34.84 20.40
CA THR A 13 -10.75 34.85 19.75
C THR A 13 -10.37 33.50 19.15
N TYR A 14 -10.83 32.40 19.77
CA TYR A 14 -10.63 31.04 19.26
C TYR A 14 -11.46 30.76 18.00
N LYS A 15 -12.73 31.18 17.96
CA LYS A 15 -13.62 30.97 16.81
C LYS A 15 -13.19 31.80 15.59
N LYS A 16 -12.67 33.01 15.81
CA LYS A 16 -12.08 33.84 14.75
C LYS A 16 -10.85 33.19 14.08
N GLN A 17 -10.07 32.41 14.83
CA GLN A 17 -8.92 31.67 14.27
C GLN A 17 -9.37 30.41 13.52
N ALA A 18 -10.46 29.77 13.93
CA ALA A 18 -10.98 28.54 13.31
C ALA A 18 -11.84 28.82 12.05
N ALA A 19 -12.52 29.98 11.98
CA ALA A 19 -13.44 30.29 10.89
C ALA A 19 -12.80 30.23 9.48
N PRO A 20 -11.59 30.77 9.23
CA PRO A 20 -10.94 30.65 7.92
C PRO A 20 -10.66 29.19 7.52
N GLU A 21 -10.33 28.34 8.49
CA GLU A 21 -10.10 26.92 8.23
C GLU A 21 -11.39 26.18 7.87
N VAL A 22 -12.48 26.47 8.57
CA VAL A 22 -13.80 25.90 8.28
C VAL A 22 -14.29 26.32 6.90
N ILE A 23 -14.21 27.63 6.58
CA ILE A 23 -14.61 28.17 5.28
C ILE A 23 -13.79 27.52 4.17
N TRP A 24 -12.47 27.43 4.34
CA TRP A 24 -11.58 26.83 3.34
C TRP A 24 -11.92 25.36 3.11
N ARG A 25 -12.01 24.55 4.17
CA ARG A 25 -12.27 23.10 4.05
C ARG A 25 -13.62 22.83 3.39
N LEU A 26 -14.69 23.47 3.86
CA LEU A 26 -16.03 23.28 3.32
C LEU A 26 -16.16 23.84 1.90
N GLY A 27 -15.62 25.04 1.66
CA GLY A 27 -15.68 25.67 0.34
C GLY A 27 -14.91 24.87 -0.71
N SER A 28 -13.72 24.38 -0.38
CA SER A 28 -12.96 23.50 -1.28
C SER A 28 -13.72 22.22 -1.59
N GLU A 29 -14.35 21.59 -0.59
CA GLU A 29 -15.12 20.36 -0.79
C GLU A 29 -16.33 20.59 -1.70
N ILE A 30 -17.09 21.66 -1.46
CA ILE A 30 -18.23 22.04 -2.31
C ILE A 30 -17.74 22.27 -3.74
N LEU A 31 -16.69 23.07 -3.92
CA LEU A 31 -16.16 23.37 -5.25
C LEU A 31 -15.53 22.15 -5.93
N PHE A 32 -15.05 21.15 -5.18
CA PHE A 32 -14.52 19.92 -5.75
C PHE A 32 -15.62 19.08 -6.40
N TYR A 33 -16.78 18.97 -5.76
CA TYR A 33 -17.86 18.08 -6.19
C TYR A 33 -19.01 18.77 -6.94
N HIS A 34 -19.07 20.09 -6.92
CA HIS A 34 -20.18 20.81 -7.53
C HIS A 34 -20.11 20.77 -9.07
N PRO A 35 -21.17 20.32 -9.79
CA PRO A 35 -21.14 20.11 -11.23
C PRO A 35 -20.85 21.35 -12.10
N LYS A 36 -21.11 22.56 -11.55
CA LYS A 36 -20.82 23.84 -12.23
C LYS A 36 -19.48 24.46 -11.83
N SER A 37 -18.76 23.83 -10.91
CA SER A 37 -17.44 24.31 -10.53
C SER A 37 -16.44 24.05 -11.65
N ASN A 38 -15.52 24.99 -11.84
CA ASN A 38 -14.44 24.86 -12.80
C ASN A 38 -13.12 25.27 -12.14
N VAL A 39 -12.01 24.99 -12.83
CA VAL A 39 -10.68 25.23 -12.27
C VAL A 39 -10.44 26.71 -11.94
N GLU A 40 -10.92 27.63 -12.77
CA GLU A 40 -10.80 29.07 -12.51
C GLU A 40 -11.50 29.50 -11.21
N THR A 41 -12.70 28.98 -10.96
CA THR A 41 -13.48 29.24 -9.75
C THR A 41 -12.76 28.70 -8.52
N PHE A 42 -12.24 27.47 -8.61
CA PHE A 42 -11.49 26.85 -7.53
C PHE A 42 -10.19 27.62 -7.25
N ASN A 43 -9.43 27.99 -8.29
CA ASN A 43 -8.19 28.75 -8.15
C ASN A 43 -8.44 30.10 -7.47
N THR A 44 -9.46 30.83 -7.93
CA THR A 44 -9.86 32.11 -7.33
C THR A 44 -10.23 31.96 -5.85
N PHE A 45 -10.97 30.90 -5.50
CA PHE A 45 -11.30 30.60 -4.11
C PHE A 45 -10.05 30.27 -3.29
N ALA A 46 -9.20 29.36 -3.77
CA ALA A 46 -7.99 28.95 -3.10
C ALA A 46 -7.03 30.13 -2.85
N ASP A 47 -6.86 31.02 -3.84
CA ASP A 47 -6.00 32.20 -3.71
C ASP A 47 -6.54 33.20 -2.67
N ARG A 48 -7.85 33.42 -2.63
CA ARG A 48 -8.48 34.20 -1.56
C ARG A 48 -8.24 33.57 -0.19
N MET A 49 -8.42 32.25 -0.07
CA MET A 49 -8.25 31.54 1.20
C MET A 49 -6.80 31.54 1.68
N LYS A 50 -5.81 31.44 0.78
CA LYS A 50 -4.38 31.56 1.13
C LYS A 50 -4.06 32.89 1.80
N ASN A 51 -4.65 33.98 1.31
CA ASN A 51 -4.41 35.33 1.82
C ASN A 51 -5.17 35.61 3.12
N ILE A 52 -6.39 35.08 3.28
CA ILE A 52 -7.20 35.24 4.50
C ILE A 52 -6.66 34.36 5.63
N GLY A 53 -6.28 33.12 5.31
CA GLY A 53 -5.76 32.13 6.24
C GLY A 53 -4.24 32.02 6.19
N VAL A 54 -3.50 33.11 6.45
CA VAL A 54 -2.03 33.19 6.39
C VAL A 54 -1.33 32.04 7.14
N LEU A 55 -1.88 31.62 8.28
CA LEU A 55 -1.39 30.48 9.08
C LEU A 55 -1.57 29.11 8.38
N ASN A 56 -2.56 29.00 7.49
CA ASN A 56 -2.90 27.80 6.74
C ASN A 56 -2.39 27.84 5.29
N TYR A 57 -1.66 28.88 4.88
CA TYR A 57 -1.20 29.09 3.50
C TYR A 57 -0.59 27.83 2.87
N VAL A 58 0.31 27.14 3.59
CA VAL A 58 1.00 25.94 3.10
C VAL A 58 0.02 24.77 2.91
N LYS A 59 -0.91 24.57 3.84
CA LYS A 59 -1.94 23.51 3.75
C LYS A 59 -2.91 23.77 2.60
N ILE A 60 -3.33 25.02 2.43
CA ILE A 60 -4.22 25.45 1.35
C ILE A 60 -3.53 25.25 0.00
N SER A 61 -2.24 25.59 -0.09
CA SER A 61 -1.44 25.41 -1.30
C SER A 61 -1.24 23.93 -1.64
N LEU A 62 -1.01 23.06 -0.64
CA LEU A 62 -0.98 21.61 -0.86
C LEU A 62 -2.30 21.08 -1.43
N GLN A 63 -3.44 21.45 -0.85
CA GLN A 63 -4.75 21.03 -1.37
C GLN A 63 -4.99 21.56 -2.77
N HIS A 64 -4.62 22.82 -3.03
CA HIS A 64 -4.75 23.45 -4.34
C HIS A 64 -3.90 22.73 -5.40
N ALA A 65 -2.65 22.38 -5.07
CA ALA A 65 -1.79 21.61 -5.95
C ALA A 65 -2.38 20.22 -6.26
N LEU A 66 -2.98 19.54 -5.27
CA LEU A 66 -3.69 18.27 -5.47
C LEU A 66 -4.89 18.40 -6.40
N TYR A 67 -5.67 19.48 -6.25
CA TYR A 67 -6.77 19.79 -7.16
C TYR A 67 -6.27 20.00 -8.60
N LEU A 68 -5.23 20.80 -8.78
CA LEU A 68 -4.62 21.06 -10.09
C LEU A 68 -4.07 19.77 -10.74
N MET A 69 -3.41 18.92 -9.95
CA MET A 69 -2.95 17.61 -10.39
C MET A 69 -4.10 16.72 -10.87
N HIS A 70 -5.22 16.69 -10.13
CA HIS A 70 -6.41 15.93 -10.51
C HIS A 70 -6.98 16.36 -11.87
N HIS A 71 -6.85 17.64 -12.22
CA HIS A 71 -7.29 18.21 -13.49
C HIS A 71 -6.20 18.22 -14.59
N GLY A 72 -5.07 17.55 -14.36
CA GLY A 72 -3.98 17.45 -15.33
C GLY A 72 -3.13 18.71 -15.48
N MET A 73 -3.33 19.73 -14.62
CA MET A 73 -2.61 21.01 -14.67
C MET A 73 -1.29 20.94 -13.88
N LEU A 74 -0.37 20.10 -14.35
CA LEU A 74 0.87 19.75 -13.62
C LEU A 74 1.83 20.93 -13.43
N GLU A 75 1.98 21.78 -14.43
CA GLU A 75 2.85 22.96 -14.36
C GLU A 75 2.34 23.99 -13.35
N ASP A 76 1.02 24.20 -13.32
CA ASP A 76 0.39 25.11 -12.35
C ASP A 76 0.49 24.55 -10.93
N ALA A 77 0.33 23.23 -10.76
CA ALA A 77 0.57 22.56 -9.48
C ALA A 77 2.03 22.75 -9.01
N ASN A 78 3.00 22.56 -9.90
CA ASN A 78 4.42 22.76 -9.60
C ASN A 78 4.75 24.21 -9.23
N ARG A 79 4.18 25.18 -9.97
CA ARG A 79 4.31 26.62 -9.65
C ARG A 79 3.73 26.93 -8.28
N ASN A 80 2.55 26.40 -7.97
CA ASN A 80 1.89 26.61 -6.68
C ASN A 80 2.71 26.02 -5.52
N LEU A 81 3.23 24.80 -5.66
CA LEU A 81 4.09 24.18 -4.64
C LEU A 81 5.41 24.95 -4.46
N SER A 82 6.01 25.46 -5.53
CA SER A 82 7.24 26.24 -5.45
C SER A 82 7.05 27.57 -4.70
N GLN A 83 5.88 28.20 -4.82
CA GLN A 83 5.52 29.37 -4.01
C GLN A 83 5.28 29.00 -2.54
N ALA A 84 4.67 27.85 -2.29
CA ALA A 84 4.43 27.36 -0.93
C ALA A 84 5.72 27.00 -0.18
N GLU A 85 6.72 26.45 -0.88
CA GLU A 85 8.01 26.06 -0.32
C GLU A 85 8.79 27.24 0.27
N THR A 86 8.72 28.41 -0.38
CA THR A 86 9.41 29.63 0.04
C THR A 86 8.64 30.44 1.07
N TRP A 87 7.40 30.04 1.39
CA TRP A 87 6.57 30.73 2.37
C TRP A 87 7.21 30.70 3.77
N ARG A 88 7.34 31.87 4.39
CA ARG A 88 7.85 32.05 5.75
C ARG A 88 6.91 32.99 6.49
N TYR A 89 6.22 32.47 7.50
CA TYR A 89 5.39 33.27 8.39
C TYR A 89 5.55 32.73 9.82
N GLY A 90 5.85 33.62 10.77
CA GLY A 90 6.06 33.28 12.19
C GLY A 90 7.36 32.53 12.48
N GLU A 91 7.50 32.08 13.73
CA GLU A 91 8.59 31.19 14.16
C GLU A 91 8.41 29.78 13.56
N LYS A 92 9.53 29.17 13.15
CA LYS A 92 9.52 27.82 12.58
C LYS A 92 9.14 26.79 13.65
N SER A 93 7.90 26.31 13.60
CA SER A 93 7.47 25.15 14.40
C SER A 93 7.83 23.83 13.72
N SER A 94 7.97 22.76 14.49
CA SER A 94 8.17 21.39 13.97
C SER A 94 7.02 20.96 13.04
N SER A 95 5.79 21.40 13.31
CA SER A 95 4.63 21.12 12.46
C SER A 95 4.72 21.79 11.08
N GLN A 96 5.34 22.97 11.02
CA GLN A 96 5.57 23.70 9.78
C GLN A 96 6.67 23.03 8.95
N GLU A 97 7.71 22.49 9.60
CA GLU A 97 8.77 21.75 8.93
C GLU A 97 8.23 20.50 8.21
N ILE A 98 7.35 19.73 8.86
CA ILE A 98 6.69 18.56 8.24
C ILE A 98 5.87 18.98 7.02
N LEU A 99 5.12 20.09 7.11
CA LEU A 99 4.32 20.61 5.99
C LEU A 99 5.19 21.06 4.82
N ILE A 100 6.34 21.69 5.08
CA ILE A 100 7.29 22.07 4.03
C ILE A 100 7.92 20.83 3.40
N ASN A 101 8.32 19.83 4.19
CA ASN A 101 8.81 18.56 3.67
C ASN A 101 7.76 17.86 2.80
N LEU A 102 6.48 17.98 3.14
CA LEU A 102 5.38 17.45 2.33
C LEU A 102 5.22 18.20 1.01
N VAL A 103 5.32 19.53 1.01
CA VAL A 103 5.34 20.35 -0.22
C VAL A 103 6.50 19.94 -1.12
N GLN A 104 7.69 19.81 -0.55
CA GLN A 104 8.88 19.37 -1.27
C GLN A 104 8.67 17.98 -1.84
N ALA A 105 8.15 17.03 -1.07
CA ALA A 105 7.92 15.68 -1.53
C ALA A 105 6.90 15.60 -2.68
N TYR A 106 5.80 16.36 -2.63
CA TYR A 106 4.84 16.42 -3.74
C TYR A 106 5.43 17.07 -5.00
N LYS A 107 6.27 18.09 -4.83
CA LYS A 107 7.05 18.67 -5.92
C LYS A 107 8.02 17.63 -6.50
N GLY A 108 8.66 16.84 -5.64
CA GLY A 108 9.47 15.69 -6.01
C GLY A 108 8.67 14.63 -6.79
N LEU A 109 7.43 14.33 -6.41
CA LEU A 109 6.56 13.42 -7.17
C LEU A 109 6.24 13.93 -8.58
N LEU A 110 5.99 15.23 -8.75
CA LEU A 110 5.80 15.83 -10.07
C LEU A 110 7.06 15.71 -10.93
N GLN A 111 8.23 15.95 -10.34
CA GLN A 111 9.51 15.79 -11.03
C GLN A 111 9.78 14.32 -11.37
N TYR A 112 9.46 13.40 -10.45
CA TYR A 112 9.53 11.95 -10.67
C TYR A 112 8.62 11.52 -11.83
N TYR A 113 7.41 12.06 -11.93
CA TYR A 113 6.51 11.77 -13.04
C TYR A 113 7.11 12.17 -14.39
N THR A 114 7.69 13.38 -14.47
CA THR A 114 8.41 13.83 -15.67
C THR A 114 9.62 12.95 -15.97
N TRP A 115 10.41 12.59 -14.95
CA TRP A 115 11.54 11.67 -15.08
C TRP A 115 11.10 10.28 -15.57
N SER A 116 9.99 9.75 -15.06
CA SER A 116 9.46 8.44 -15.43
C SER A 116 9.00 8.41 -16.89
N LYS A 117 8.40 9.50 -17.39
CA LYS A 117 8.11 9.65 -18.83
C LYS A 117 9.37 9.61 -19.68
N LYS A 118 10.39 10.41 -19.32
CA LYS A 118 11.68 10.42 -20.03
C LYS A 118 12.35 9.04 -20.01
N LYS A 119 12.29 8.33 -18.88
CA LYS A 119 12.79 6.95 -18.74
C LYS A 119 12.11 5.99 -19.73
N ALA A 120 10.79 6.09 -19.87
CA ALA A 120 10.05 5.27 -20.82
C ALA A 120 10.36 5.62 -22.28
N GLU A 121 10.65 6.88 -22.58
CA GLU A 121 11.11 7.30 -23.91
C GLU A 121 12.54 6.82 -24.20
N LEU A 122 13.46 6.92 -23.23
CA LEU A 122 14.82 6.41 -23.32
C LEU A 122 14.87 4.92 -23.68
N SER A 123 13.98 4.10 -23.09
CA SER A 123 13.94 2.66 -23.39
C SER A 123 13.62 2.30 -24.85
N LYS A 124 13.25 3.29 -25.68
CA LYS A 124 12.97 3.12 -27.11
C LYS A 124 14.17 3.52 -27.99
N LEU A 125 15.20 4.13 -27.42
CA LEU A 125 16.38 4.59 -28.14
C LEU A 125 17.48 3.51 -28.13
N ASP A 126 18.35 3.52 -29.15
CA ASP A 126 19.57 2.71 -29.17
C ASP A 126 20.60 3.31 -28.21
N GLU A 127 21.26 2.46 -27.41
CA GLU A 127 22.29 2.86 -26.43
C GLU A 127 23.47 3.57 -27.09
N ASN A 128 23.72 3.32 -28.38
CA ASN A 128 24.80 3.93 -29.15
C ASN A 128 24.45 5.30 -29.76
N ASP A 129 23.20 5.75 -29.62
CA ASP A 129 22.77 7.04 -30.16
C ASP A 129 23.29 8.19 -29.27
N TYR A 130 23.79 9.26 -29.91
CA TYR A 130 24.15 10.49 -29.21
C TYR A 130 22.96 11.04 -28.42
N ALA A 131 21.73 10.89 -28.94
CA ALA A 131 20.50 11.26 -28.26
C ALA A 131 20.32 10.53 -26.91
N TYR A 132 20.74 9.27 -26.81
CA TYR A 132 20.69 8.48 -25.58
C TYR A 132 21.62 9.05 -24.50
N SER A 133 22.84 9.41 -24.88
CA SER A 133 23.84 9.98 -23.96
C SER A 133 23.41 11.33 -23.37
N SER A 134 22.84 12.20 -24.21
CA SER A 134 22.35 13.52 -23.80
C SER A 134 21.11 13.41 -22.89
N ALA A 135 20.15 12.56 -23.25
CA ALA A 135 18.95 12.34 -22.45
C ALA A 135 19.28 11.71 -21.08
N THR A 136 20.27 10.82 -21.01
CA THR A 136 20.76 10.23 -19.75
C THR A 136 21.38 11.29 -18.82
N GLN A 137 22.19 12.21 -19.35
CA GLN A 137 22.76 13.32 -18.58
C GLN A 137 21.70 14.30 -18.06
N SER A 138 20.71 14.65 -18.89
CA SER A 138 19.59 15.49 -18.46
C SER A 138 18.81 14.83 -17.31
N MET A 139 18.54 13.53 -17.44
CA MET A 139 17.83 12.76 -16.42
C MET A 139 18.60 12.67 -15.09
N LEU A 140 19.93 12.57 -15.10
CA LEU A 140 20.76 12.64 -13.89
C LEU A 140 20.61 13.98 -13.15
N SER A 141 20.48 15.09 -13.87
CA SER A 141 20.29 16.40 -13.23
C SER A 141 18.91 16.54 -12.60
N ASP A 142 17.88 15.99 -13.26
CA ASP A 142 16.50 16.00 -12.78
C ASP A 142 16.33 15.06 -11.58
N SER A 143 17.06 13.94 -11.56
CA SER A 143 16.99 12.98 -10.47
C SER A 143 17.58 13.50 -9.17
N TRP A 144 18.67 14.27 -9.24
CA TRP A 144 19.25 14.90 -8.05
C TRP A 144 18.25 15.84 -7.37
N LYS A 145 17.59 16.71 -8.15
CA LYS A 145 16.57 17.64 -7.63
C LYS A 145 15.38 16.90 -7.02
N THR A 146 14.91 15.86 -7.70
CA THR A 146 13.81 15.00 -7.22
C THR A 146 14.17 14.29 -5.92
N SER A 147 15.40 13.79 -5.84
CA SER A 147 15.91 13.06 -4.69
C SER A 147 15.98 13.94 -3.45
N VAL A 148 16.51 15.15 -3.57
CA VAL A 148 16.56 16.12 -2.47
C VAL A 148 15.15 16.42 -1.92
N ASN A 149 14.20 16.62 -2.83
CA ASN A 149 12.82 16.96 -2.50
C ASN A 149 12.06 15.85 -1.76
N ILE A 150 12.33 14.58 -2.08
CA ILE A 150 11.67 13.43 -1.43
C ILE A 150 12.40 13.00 -0.15
N CYS A 151 13.73 13.09 -0.12
CA CYS A 151 14.57 12.54 0.94
C CYS A 151 14.26 13.14 2.33
N GLY A 152 13.87 14.40 2.39
CA GLY A 152 13.48 15.05 3.65
C GLY A 152 12.28 14.39 4.32
N LEU A 153 11.22 14.13 3.55
CA LEU A 153 9.97 13.57 4.08
C LEU A 153 10.12 12.11 4.52
N ILE A 154 10.77 11.27 3.72
CA ILE A 154 10.86 9.82 4.00
C ILE A 154 11.68 9.49 5.26
N LYS A 155 12.49 10.45 5.76
CA LYS A 155 13.23 10.33 7.02
C LYS A 155 12.38 10.69 8.25
N THR A 156 11.22 11.28 8.04
CA THR A 156 10.28 11.62 9.12
C THR A 156 9.29 10.48 9.35
N PRO A 157 8.91 10.18 10.60
CA PRO A 157 7.88 9.17 10.90
C PRO A 157 6.57 9.42 10.15
N GLY A 158 6.09 8.40 9.41
CA GLY A 158 4.82 8.46 8.71
C GLY A 158 4.66 7.34 7.69
N VAL A 159 3.48 7.27 7.06
CA VAL A 159 3.20 6.32 5.96
C VAL A 159 3.39 7.05 4.64
N TRP A 160 4.54 6.85 4.02
CA TRP A 160 5.03 7.60 2.85
C TRP A 160 5.15 6.75 1.59
N ASP A 161 4.28 5.75 1.43
CA ASP A 161 4.38 4.72 0.38
C ASP A 161 4.63 5.26 -1.04
N PRO A 162 3.90 6.29 -1.53
CA PRO A 162 4.15 6.82 -2.88
C PRO A 162 5.56 7.40 -3.03
N PHE A 163 6.02 8.11 -2.01
CA PHE A 163 7.32 8.79 -2.00
C PHE A 163 8.48 7.80 -1.87
N VAL A 164 8.36 6.81 -0.97
CA VAL A 164 9.35 5.75 -0.79
C VAL A 164 9.50 4.95 -2.07
N LYS A 165 8.39 4.57 -2.71
CA LYS A 165 8.42 3.81 -3.96
C LYS A 165 9.10 4.59 -5.08
N SER A 166 8.73 5.85 -5.28
CA SER A 166 9.35 6.72 -6.29
C SER A 166 10.86 6.89 -6.05
N TYR A 167 11.26 7.13 -4.80
CA TYR A 167 12.67 7.32 -4.46
C TYR A 167 13.51 6.06 -4.67
N VAL A 168 13.00 4.91 -4.22
CA VAL A 168 13.68 3.61 -4.40
C VAL A 168 13.82 3.26 -5.88
N GLU A 169 12.79 3.49 -6.71
CA GLU A 169 12.89 3.21 -8.15
C GLU A 169 13.97 4.06 -8.83
N MET A 170 14.14 5.31 -8.40
CA MET A 170 15.22 6.17 -8.89
C MET A 170 16.59 5.66 -8.44
N LEU A 171 16.76 5.30 -7.17
CA LEU A 171 18.00 4.72 -6.66
C LEU A 171 18.36 3.42 -7.41
N GLU A 172 17.38 2.52 -7.60
CA GLU A 172 17.57 1.28 -8.37
C GLU A 172 18.03 1.58 -9.81
N PHE A 173 17.47 2.61 -10.46
CA PHE A 173 17.85 3.01 -11.82
C PHE A 173 19.29 3.52 -11.90
N TYR A 174 19.76 4.25 -10.90
CA TYR A 174 21.14 4.78 -10.87
C TYR A 174 22.17 3.80 -10.28
N GLY A 175 21.73 2.60 -9.88
CA GLY A 175 22.61 1.58 -9.33
C GLY A 175 22.95 1.74 -7.85
N ASP A 176 22.30 2.67 -7.13
CA ASP A 176 22.50 2.86 -5.69
C ASP A 176 21.64 1.89 -4.87
N GLN A 177 22.01 0.61 -4.95
CA GLN A 177 21.30 -0.48 -4.29
C GLN A 177 21.44 -0.43 -2.76
N ASP A 178 22.56 0.09 -2.25
CA ASP A 178 22.83 0.15 -0.82
C ASP A 178 21.96 1.19 -0.11
N GLU A 179 21.80 2.39 -0.69
CA GLU A 179 20.86 3.36 -0.12
C GLU A 179 19.41 2.90 -0.29
N ALA A 180 19.05 2.29 -1.43
CA ALA A 180 17.71 1.71 -1.62
C ALA A 180 17.38 0.66 -0.54
N ARG A 181 18.32 -0.25 -0.26
CA ARG A 181 18.20 -1.24 0.80
C ARG A 181 18.00 -0.58 2.15
N LYS A 182 18.82 0.41 2.47
CA LYS A 182 18.80 1.11 3.76
C LYS A 182 17.47 1.83 3.98
N ILE A 183 16.98 2.56 2.99
CA ILE A 183 15.68 3.24 3.05
C ILE A 183 14.55 2.24 3.29
N LEU A 184 14.50 1.14 2.53
CA LEU A 184 13.46 0.12 2.69
C LEU A 184 13.54 -0.62 4.03
N THR A 185 14.77 -0.85 4.53
CA THR A 185 14.98 -1.51 5.83
C THR A 185 14.52 -0.61 6.97
N ASN A 186 14.89 0.67 6.95
CA ASN A 186 14.46 1.64 7.96
C ASN A 186 12.93 1.80 7.91
N TYR A 187 12.35 1.96 6.73
CA TYR A 187 10.91 2.12 6.57
C TYR A 187 10.10 0.92 7.07
N ALA A 188 10.68 -0.30 7.05
CA ALA A 188 10.02 -1.52 7.51
C ALA A 188 10.25 -1.83 9.00
N TYR A 189 11.35 -1.36 9.60
CA TYR A 189 11.78 -1.84 10.93
C TYR A 189 12.12 -0.75 11.95
N ASP A 190 12.24 0.52 11.54
CA ASP A 190 12.45 1.60 12.51
C ASP A 190 11.16 1.80 13.32
N GLU A 191 11.25 1.54 14.63
CA GLU A 191 10.14 1.61 15.58
C GLU A 191 9.51 3.00 15.68
N LYS A 192 10.21 4.05 15.21
CA LYS A 192 9.65 5.40 15.12
C LYS A 192 8.55 5.51 14.08
N PHE A 193 8.57 4.67 13.04
CA PHE A 193 7.57 4.68 11.98
C PHE A 193 6.33 3.88 12.40
N PRO A 194 5.13 4.32 11.98
CA PRO A 194 3.92 3.55 12.21
C PRO A 194 3.99 2.20 11.49
N SER A 195 3.37 1.16 12.08
CA SER A 195 3.29 -0.15 11.45
C SER A 195 2.64 -0.05 10.06
N ASN A 196 3.36 -0.48 9.03
CA ASN A 196 2.93 -0.41 7.65
C ASN A 196 3.19 -1.74 6.90
N PRO A 197 2.15 -2.48 6.50
CA PRO A 197 2.30 -3.69 5.70
C PRO A 197 3.08 -3.49 4.40
N ASN A 198 2.89 -2.34 3.73
CA ASN A 198 3.50 -2.03 2.45
C ASN A 198 5.03 -1.94 2.55
N ALA A 199 5.55 -1.43 3.67
CA ALA A 199 6.99 -1.36 3.90
C ALA A 199 7.67 -2.74 3.82
N HIS A 200 7.08 -3.76 4.45
CA HIS A 200 7.57 -5.13 4.36
C HIS A 200 7.42 -5.72 2.96
N ILE A 201 6.35 -5.38 2.23
CA ILE A 201 6.14 -5.82 0.84
C ILE A 201 7.23 -5.24 -0.06
N TYR A 202 7.56 -3.96 0.07
CA TYR A 202 8.60 -3.30 -0.72
C TYR A 202 9.97 -3.89 -0.43
N LEU A 203 10.32 -4.05 0.85
CA LEU A 203 11.58 -4.68 1.26
C LEU A 203 11.68 -6.12 0.75
N TYR A 204 10.60 -6.91 0.85
CA TYR A 204 10.60 -8.30 0.36
C TYR A 204 10.87 -8.36 -1.14
N ASN A 205 10.16 -7.55 -1.93
CA ASN A 205 10.31 -7.54 -3.39
C ASN A 205 11.73 -7.11 -3.80
N PHE A 206 12.29 -6.10 -3.12
CA PHE A 206 13.66 -5.65 -3.34
C PHE A 206 14.67 -6.76 -3.05
N LEU A 207 14.62 -7.38 -1.86
CA LEU A 207 15.51 -8.47 -1.48
C LEU A 207 15.39 -9.69 -2.41
N LYS A 208 14.18 -9.96 -2.91
CA LYS A 208 13.94 -11.04 -3.88
C LYS A 208 14.63 -10.77 -5.20
N LYS A 209 14.56 -9.54 -5.74
CA LYS A 209 15.28 -9.15 -6.96
C LYS A 209 16.79 -9.32 -6.81
N GLU A 210 17.34 -8.94 -5.66
CA GLU A 210 18.76 -9.08 -5.34
C GLU A 210 19.20 -10.51 -4.98
N LYS A 211 18.29 -11.48 -5.05
CA LYS A 211 18.58 -12.88 -4.71
C LYS A 211 19.12 -13.04 -3.28
N ALA A 212 18.58 -12.26 -2.34
CA ALA A 212 19.00 -12.31 -0.95
C ALA A 212 18.80 -13.73 -0.35
N PRO A 213 19.59 -14.09 0.69
CA PRO A 213 19.48 -15.39 1.33
C PRO A 213 18.05 -15.67 1.82
N ARG A 214 17.60 -16.92 1.66
CA ARG A 214 16.26 -17.38 2.06
C ARG A 214 15.89 -17.02 3.50
N ALA A 215 16.85 -17.04 4.42
CA ALA A 215 16.63 -16.66 5.81
C ALA A 215 16.15 -15.21 5.96
N LYS A 216 16.70 -14.26 5.18
CA LYS A 216 16.27 -12.86 5.17
C LYS A 216 14.85 -12.73 4.64
N LEU A 217 14.54 -13.41 3.54
CA LEU A 217 13.20 -13.43 2.94
C LEU A 217 12.14 -13.98 3.91
N LEU A 218 12.45 -15.08 4.60
CA LEU A 218 11.58 -15.66 5.62
C LEU A 218 11.32 -14.70 6.79
N SER A 219 12.35 -13.96 7.24
CA SER A 219 12.20 -12.97 8.31
C SER A 219 11.21 -11.87 7.95
N VAL A 220 11.35 -11.28 6.76
CA VAL A 220 10.46 -10.21 6.28
C VAL A 220 9.02 -10.71 6.15
N LEU A 221 8.83 -11.88 5.54
CA LEU A 221 7.49 -12.46 5.37
C LEU A 221 6.84 -12.88 6.70
N LYS A 222 7.64 -13.27 7.69
CA LYS A 222 7.13 -13.57 9.04
C LYS A 222 6.54 -12.32 9.70
N ASN A 223 7.22 -11.17 9.59
CA ASN A 223 6.70 -9.90 10.09
C ASN A 223 5.43 -9.49 9.33
N LEU A 224 5.44 -9.58 7.99
CA LEU A 224 4.25 -9.31 7.19
C LEU A 224 3.06 -10.23 7.56
N TYR A 225 3.31 -11.52 7.80
CA TYR A 225 2.29 -12.48 8.22
C TYR A 225 1.62 -12.08 9.55
N GLN A 226 2.38 -11.52 10.49
CA GLN A 226 1.82 -11.06 11.76
C GLN A 226 0.88 -9.86 11.58
N ILE A 227 1.12 -9.02 10.57
CA ILE A 227 0.33 -7.81 10.33
C ILE A 227 -0.85 -8.10 9.38
N VAL A 228 -0.62 -8.82 8.28
CA VAL A 228 -1.62 -9.12 7.25
C VAL A 228 -1.53 -10.60 6.80
N PRO A 229 -2.14 -11.53 7.55
CA PRO A 229 -2.11 -12.96 7.23
C PRO A 229 -2.83 -13.35 5.94
N SER A 230 -3.70 -12.48 5.41
CA SER A 230 -4.43 -12.68 4.15
C SER A 230 -3.67 -12.24 2.90
N HIS A 231 -2.49 -11.62 3.06
CA HIS A 231 -1.78 -11.04 1.93
C HIS A 231 -1.34 -12.12 0.92
N ARG A 232 -1.38 -11.81 -0.38
CA ARG A 232 -1.00 -12.77 -1.45
C ARG A 232 0.40 -13.39 -1.29
N LEU A 233 1.33 -12.67 -0.66
CA LEU A 233 2.68 -13.17 -0.40
C LEU A 233 2.71 -14.31 0.62
N MET A 234 1.62 -14.56 1.36
CA MET A 234 1.54 -15.70 2.28
C MET A 234 1.56 -17.05 1.55
N LEU A 235 1.13 -17.09 0.28
CA LEU A 235 1.29 -18.27 -0.56
C LEU A 235 2.77 -18.52 -0.90
N GLU A 236 3.53 -17.46 -1.18
CA GLU A 236 4.98 -17.54 -1.36
C GLU A 236 5.70 -17.89 -0.05
N PHE A 237 5.22 -17.34 1.08
CA PHE A 237 5.74 -17.66 2.40
C PHE A 237 5.57 -19.14 2.72
N HIS A 238 4.37 -19.70 2.48
CA HIS A 238 4.12 -21.13 2.58
C HIS A 238 5.13 -21.95 1.75
N MET A 239 5.35 -21.58 0.48
CA MET A 239 6.28 -22.30 -0.39
C MET A 239 7.72 -22.24 0.12
N LEU A 240 8.14 -21.10 0.67
CA LEU A 240 9.44 -20.95 1.32
C LEU A 240 9.54 -21.70 2.65
N LEU A 241 8.45 -21.88 3.38
CA LEU A 241 8.45 -22.64 4.64
C LEU A 241 8.47 -24.15 4.40
N ARG A 242 7.67 -24.63 3.44
CA ARG A 242 7.54 -26.05 3.09
C ARG A 242 8.85 -26.68 2.64
N LYS A 243 9.71 -25.93 1.93
CA LYS A 243 11.04 -26.39 1.49
C LYS A 243 12.08 -26.46 2.63
N SER A 244 11.68 -26.26 3.89
CA SER A 244 12.62 -26.24 5.01
C SER A 244 12.77 -27.63 5.59
N GLU A 245 14.00 -27.96 5.99
CA GLU A 245 14.28 -29.19 6.74
C GLU A 245 13.74 -29.10 8.17
N LYS A 246 13.59 -27.88 8.71
CA LYS A 246 13.10 -27.65 10.06
C LYS A 246 11.60 -27.94 10.14
N GLU A 247 11.26 -28.90 11.00
CA GLU A 247 9.90 -29.31 11.35
C GLU A 247 8.99 -28.13 11.70
N GLU A 248 9.44 -27.27 12.61
CA GLU A 248 8.67 -26.09 13.06
C GLU A 248 8.31 -25.12 11.93
N LEU A 249 9.21 -24.94 10.97
CA LEU A 249 8.94 -24.08 9.82
C LEU A 249 7.92 -24.72 8.88
N ARG A 250 7.98 -26.03 8.68
CA ARG A 250 6.96 -26.76 7.89
C ARG A 250 5.59 -26.67 8.55
N LYS A 251 5.51 -26.89 9.86
CA LYS A 251 4.27 -26.72 10.64
C LYS A 251 3.71 -25.31 10.53
N LEU A 252 4.55 -24.27 10.64
CA LEU A 252 4.15 -22.88 10.37
C LEU A 252 3.61 -22.71 8.95
N GLY A 253 4.17 -23.40 7.96
CA GLY A 253 3.68 -23.38 6.58
C GLY A 253 2.24 -23.87 6.44
N LEU A 254 1.80 -24.82 7.28
CA LEU A 254 0.41 -25.28 7.31
C LEU A 254 -0.49 -24.22 7.95
N LYS A 255 -0.05 -23.68 9.09
CA LYS A 255 -0.74 -22.59 9.80
C LYS A 255 -0.98 -21.38 8.89
N VAL A 256 0.01 -21.02 8.07
CA VAL A 256 -0.10 -19.90 7.11
C VAL A 256 -1.22 -20.14 6.09
N LEU A 257 -1.38 -21.35 5.56
CA LEU A 257 -2.44 -21.65 4.59
C LEU A 257 -3.84 -21.58 5.20
N PHE A 258 -4.01 -22.14 6.41
CA PHE A 258 -5.24 -21.94 7.17
C PHE A 258 -5.49 -20.46 7.44
N GLY A 259 -4.47 -19.75 7.92
CA GLY A 259 -4.54 -18.32 8.21
C GLY A 259 -4.93 -17.46 7.01
N VAL A 260 -4.52 -17.81 5.78
CA VAL A 260 -5.00 -17.14 4.56
C VAL A 260 -6.50 -17.40 4.36
N LEU A 261 -6.92 -18.65 4.47
CA LEU A 261 -8.31 -19.05 4.21
C LEU A 261 -9.28 -18.60 5.30
N ASP A 262 -8.80 -18.28 6.50
CA ASP A 262 -9.62 -17.71 7.58
C ASP A 262 -10.25 -16.34 7.22
N PHE A 263 -9.77 -15.68 6.17
CA PHE A 263 -10.28 -14.37 5.73
C PHE A 263 -11.32 -14.48 4.61
N ALA A 264 -12.42 -13.73 4.75
CA ALA A 264 -13.54 -13.73 3.81
C ALA A 264 -13.13 -13.45 2.35
N GLY A 265 -12.22 -12.51 2.14
CA GLY A 265 -11.70 -12.17 0.81
C GLY A 265 -10.88 -13.29 0.14
N CYS A 266 -10.49 -14.33 0.87
CA CYS A 266 -9.68 -15.45 0.38
C CYS A 266 -10.46 -16.76 0.25
N THR A 267 -11.75 -16.77 0.56
CA THR A 267 -12.62 -17.97 0.55
C THR A 267 -12.70 -18.68 -0.81
N LYS A 268 -12.53 -17.92 -1.91
CA LYS A 268 -12.49 -18.41 -3.30
C LYS A 268 -11.08 -18.47 -3.89
N ASN A 269 -10.03 -18.32 -3.09
CA ASN A 269 -8.65 -18.36 -3.59
C ASN A 269 -8.25 -19.80 -3.94
N ILE A 270 -8.45 -20.20 -5.20
CA ILE A 270 -8.16 -21.55 -5.69
C ILE A 270 -6.72 -21.99 -5.43
N THR A 271 -5.75 -21.08 -5.54
CA THR A 271 -4.34 -21.40 -5.30
C THR A 271 -4.10 -21.77 -3.85
N ALA A 272 -4.72 -21.07 -2.90
CA ALA A 272 -4.64 -21.39 -1.47
C ALA A 272 -5.25 -22.76 -1.18
N TRP A 273 -6.42 -23.07 -1.76
CA TRP A 273 -7.08 -24.37 -1.63
C TRP A 273 -6.24 -25.51 -2.23
N LYS A 274 -5.73 -25.36 -3.45
CA LYS A 274 -4.83 -26.33 -4.10
C LYS A 274 -3.57 -26.58 -3.26
N TYR A 275 -2.99 -25.52 -2.68
CA TYR A 275 -1.82 -25.65 -1.82
C TYR A 275 -2.16 -26.39 -0.51
N LEU A 276 -3.28 -26.07 0.12
CA LEU A 276 -3.73 -26.74 1.33
C LEU A 276 -4.03 -28.21 1.08
N ALA A 277 -4.76 -28.55 0.02
CA ALA A 277 -5.12 -29.91 -0.33
C ALA A 277 -3.87 -30.76 -0.59
N ARG A 278 -2.95 -30.25 -1.42
CA ARG A 278 -1.67 -30.92 -1.69
C ARG A 278 -0.86 -31.10 -0.41
N TYR A 279 -0.85 -30.10 0.48
CA TYR A 279 -0.05 -30.18 1.68
C TYR A 279 -0.64 -31.15 2.71
N LEU A 280 -1.96 -31.15 2.91
CA LEU A 280 -2.65 -32.12 3.74
C LEU A 280 -2.43 -33.55 3.22
N ARG A 281 -2.53 -33.78 1.91
CA ARG A 281 -2.24 -35.09 1.31
C ARG A 281 -0.82 -35.58 1.64
N GLN A 282 0.17 -34.69 1.54
CA GLN A 282 1.55 -35.00 1.90
C GLN A 282 1.67 -35.34 3.41
N LEU A 283 1.06 -34.55 4.29
CA LEU A 283 1.10 -34.79 5.73
C LEU A 283 0.41 -36.10 6.14
N LEU A 284 -0.64 -36.51 5.42
CA LEU A 284 -1.28 -37.83 5.59
C LEU A 284 -0.31 -38.96 5.24
N MET A 285 0.38 -38.86 4.10
CA MET A 285 1.38 -39.86 3.68
C MET A 285 2.58 -39.93 4.64
N GLU A 286 2.96 -38.81 5.24
CA GLU A 286 4.05 -38.72 6.22
C GLU A 286 3.60 -39.10 7.66
N ASN A 287 2.34 -39.50 7.86
CA ASN A 287 1.74 -39.80 9.17
C ASN A 287 1.84 -38.64 10.20
N ARG A 288 1.75 -37.39 9.73
CA ARG A 288 1.84 -36.16 10.55
C ARG A 288 0.47 -35.57 10.90
N LEU A 289 -0.51 -36.43 11.16
CA LEU A 289 -1.90 -36.05 11.46
C LEU A 289 -2.03 -35.10 12.66
N ALA A 290 -1.16 -35.23 13.66
CA ALA A 290 -1.17 -34.38 14.84
C ALA A 290 -1.09 -32.89 14.52
N TRP A 291 -0.32 -32.50 13.49
CA TRP A 291 -0.19 -31.10 13.08
C TRP A 291 -1.47 -30.54 12.51
N VAL A 292 -2.14 -31.34 11.68
CA VAL A 292 -3.44 -30.99 11.10
C VAL A 292 -4.45 -30.83 12.22
N GLN A 293 -4.42 -31.75 13.20
CA GLN A 293 -5.36 -31.72 14.31
C GLN A 293 -5.20 -30.47 15.18
N GLU A 294 -3.96 -30.04 15.44
CA GLU A 294 -3.66 -28.84 16.20
C GLU A 294 -4.20 -27.57 15.54
N GLU A 295 -3.92 -27.38 14.25
CA GLU A 295 -4.44 -26.22 13.50
C GLU A 295 -5.95 -26.30 13.27
N TRP A 296 -6.49 -27.52 13.17
CA TRP A 296 -7.91 -27.74 12.95
C TRP A 296 -8.75 -27.49 14.22
N ASN A 297 -8.23 -27.83 15.40
CA ASN A 297 -8.99 -27.78 16.66
C ASN A 297 -9.58 -26.40 16.96
N SER A 298 -8.86 -25.32 16.69
CA SER A 298 -9.33 -23.94 16.90
C SER A 298 -10.38 -23.47 15.88
N ARG A 299 -10.56 -24.23 14.79
CA ARG A 299 -11.38 -23.87 13.62
C ARG A 299 -12.66 -24.69 13.50
N LYS A 300 -12.73 -25.84 14.15
CA LYS A 300 -13.85 -26.80 14.10
C LYS A 300 -15.25 -26.19 14.27
N SER A 301 -15.40 -25.20 15.14
CA SER A 301 -16.71 -24.64 15.49
C SER A 301 -17.28 -23.68 14.45
N TRP A 302 -16.45 -23.09 13.59
CA TRP A 302 -16.87 -21.99 12.70
C TRP A 302 -16.42 -22.18 11.24
N TRP A 303 -15.23 -22.73 11.01
CA TRP A 303 -14.64 -22.88 9.68
C TRP A 303 -15.47 -23.76 8.72
N PRO A 304 -16.14 -24.85 9.18
CA PRO A 304 -17.04 -25.60 8.32
C PRO A 304 -18.21 -24.77 7.79
N THR A 305 -18.91 -24.06 8.68
CA THR A 305 -20.05 -23.21 8.30
C THR A 305 -19.59 -22.06 7.40
N PHE A 306 -18.38 -21.55 7.64
CA PHE A 306 -17.80 -20.47 6.87
C PHE A 306 -17.44 -20.86 5.43
N HIS A 307 -16.87 -22.06 5.21
CA HIS A 307 -16.40 -22.47 3.87
C HIS A 307 -17.27 -23.48 3.13
N PHE A 308 -18.06 -24.28 3.85
CA PHE A 308 -18.78 -25.44 3.31
C PHE A 308 -20.30 -25.34 3.53
N SER A 309 -20.84 -24.13 3.66
CA SER A 309 -22.29 -23.93 3.71
C SER A 309 -22.95 -24.38 2.39
N TYR A 310 -24.24 -24.73 2.45
CA TYR A 310 -25.00 -25.09 1.26
C TYR A 310 -24.95 -24.00 0.18
N PHE A 311 -25.03 -22.73 0.60
CA PHE A 311 -24.94 -21.59 -0.29
C PHE A 311 -23.59 -21.57 -1.03
N TRP A 312 -22.48 -21.73 -0.29
CA TRP A 312 -21.14 -21.74 -0.88
C TRP A 312 -20.91 -22.93 -1.80
N ALA A 313 -21.28 -24.14 -1.38
CA ALA A 313 -21.14 -25.34 -2.21
C ALA A 313 -21.87 -25.20 -3.55
N LYS A 314 -23.08 -24.63 -3.55
CA LYS A 314 -23.86 -24.42 -4.78
C LYS A 314 -23.30 -23.31 -5.67
N SER A 315 -22.86 -22.18 -5.08
CA SER A 315 -22.23 -21.07 -5.82
C SER A 315 -20.90 -21.51 -6.43
N ASP A 316 -20.04 -22.15 -5.63
CA ASP A 316 -18.73 -22.61 -6.08
C ASP A 316 -18.87 -23.68 -7.17
N TRP A 317 -19.80 -24.64 -7.07
CA TRP A 317 -19.98 -25.64 -8.12
C TRP A 317 -20.38 -25.04 -9.47
N LYS A 318 -21.19 -23.98 -9.42
CA LYS A 318 -21.66 -23.29 -10.62
C LYS A 318 -20.57 -22.41 -11.24
N GLU A 319 -19.70 -21.81 -10.42
CA GLU A 319 -18.71 -20.82 -10.85
C GLU A 319 -17.33 -21.43 -11.11
N ASP A 320 -16.90 -22.40 -10.29
CA ASP A 320 -15.57 -23.00 -10.30
C ASP A 320 -15.62 -24.45 -9.76
N THR A 321 -15.72 -25.41 -10.69
CA THR A 321 -15.73 -26.84 -10.36
C THR A 321 -14.42 -27.31 -9.72
N ASP A 322 -13.29 -26.72 -10.11
CA ASP A 322 -11.97 -27.03 -9.55
C ASP A 322 -11.93 -26.67 -8.07
N LEU A 323 -12.41 -25.46 -7.72
CA LEU A 323 -12.51 -25.00 -6.34
C LEU A 323 -13.37 -25.94 -5.50
N THR A 324 -14.48 -26.39 -6.05
CA THR A 324 -15.40 -27.30 -5.37
C THR A 324 -14.75 -28.65 -5.09
N CYS A 325 -14.01 -29.20 -6.06
CA CYS A 325 -13.26 -30.45 -5.90
C CYS A 325 -12.20 -30.34 -4.78
N GLU A 326 -11.42 -29.26 -4.76
CA GLU A 326 -10.40 -29.04 -3.72
C GLU A 326 -11.03 -28.86 -2.33
N LYS A 327 -12.14 -28.11 -2.24
CA LYS A 327 -12.91 -27.94 -1.01
C LYS A 327 -13.49 -29.26 -0.51
N ALA A 328 -14.08 -30.07 -1.39
CA ALA A 328 -14.64 -31.38 -1.05
C ALA A 328 -13.55 -32.34 -0.54
N PHE A 329 -12.39 -32.36 -1.19
CA PHE A 329 -11.24 -33.16 -0.75
C PHE A 329 -10.80 -32.76 0.67
N ILE A 330 -10.62 -31.45 0.92
CA ILE A 330 -10.21 -30.95 2.24
C ILE A 330 -11.28 -31.22 3.31
N ALA A 331 -12.55 -31.03 2.98
CA ALA A 331 -13.66 -31.36 3.88
C ALA A 331 -13.65 -32.84 4.28
N GLY A 332 -13.39 -33.75 3.32
CA GLY A 332 -13.26 -35.18 3.60
C GLY A 332 -12.12 -35.52 4.57
N ILE A 333 -11.01 -34.78 4.51
CA ILE A 333 -9.88 -34.94 5.45
C ILE A 333 -10.22 -34.37 6.84
N LEU A 334 -10.74 -33.14 6.90
CA LEU A 334 -10.88 -32.40 8.16
C LEU A 334 -12.13 -32.80 8.96
N LEU A 335 -13.21 -33.16 8.26
CA LEU A 335 -14.51 -33.43 8.87
C LEU A 335 -14.84 -34.93 8.93
N GLY A 336 -14.09 -35.78 8.22
CA GLY A 336 -14.30 -37.22 8.14
C GLY A 336 -15.32 -37.64 7.08
N LYS A 337 -15.40 -38.96 6.85
CA LYS A 337 -16.33 -39.58 5.89
C LYS A 337 -17.78 -39.36 6.34
N GLY A 338 -18.59 -38.71 5.50
CA GLY A 338 -20.03 -38.50 5.73
C GLY A 338 -20.46 -37.05 5.99
N THR A 339 -19.61 -36.05 5.78
CA THR A 339 -19.97 -34.64 5.93
C THR A 339 -20.68 -34.05 4.72
N PHE A 340 -21.57 -33.09 4.98
CA PHE A 340 -22.66 -32.58 4.12
C PHE A 340 -22.36 -32.35 2.62
N LEU A 341 -21.10 -32.12 2.24
CA LEU A 341 -20.69 -32.05 0.83
C LEU A 341 -20.81 -33.40 0.09
N PHE A 342 -20.60 -34.52 0.79
CA PHE A 342 -20.73 -35.88 0.25
C PHE A 342 -22.15 -36.44 0.29
N SER A 343 -23.05 -35.87 1.10
CA SER A 343 -24.48 -36.25 1.11
C SER A 343 -25.27 -35.63 -0.04
N PHE A 344 -24.68 -34.70 -0.78
CA PHE A 344 -25.12 -34.45 -2.14
C PHE A 344 -24.55 -35.57 -3.01
N ASN A 345 -25.44 -36.36 -3.60
CA ASN A 345 -25.13 -37.32 -4.66
C ASN A 345 -24.34 -36.62 -5.79
N PHE A 346 -23.03 -36.49 -5.63
CA PHE A 346 -22.10 -36.44 -6.72
C PHE A 346 -22.05 -37.86 -7.27
N ILE A 347 -22.99 -38.14 -8.17
CA ILE A 347 -22.96 -39.34 -9.01
C ILE A 347 -21.66 -39.24 -9.81
N PHE A 348 -20.71 -40.13 -9.49
CA PHE A 348 -19.64 -40.52 -10.40
C PHE A 348 -20.21 -41.45 -11.46
#